data_AF-A0A7D6F4Y7-F1
#
_entry.id   AF-A0A7D6F4Y7-F1
#
_cell.length_a   1.000
_cell.length_b   1.000
_cell.length_c   1.000
_cell.angle_alpha   90.00
_cell.angle_beta   90.00
_cell.angle_gamma   90.00
#
_symmetry.space_group_name_H-M   'P 1'
#
loop_
_entity.id
_entity.type
_entity.pdbx_description
1 polymer ?
#
loop_
_entity_poly.entity_id
_entity_poly.type
_entity_poly.pdbx_seq_one_letter_code
_entity_poly.pdbx_strand_id
1 'polypeptide(L)' 'PTAGIHRFVFVLFRQTVRQTIYAPGWRQNFNTRDFAAVYNLGSPVAAMYFNCQREGGCGGRRYRPGSAWS' A
#
# COMPACT_ATOMS: atom_id res chain seq x y z
N PRO A 1 7.20 3.41 -4.52
CA PRO A 1 6.33 3.09 -5.67
C PRO A 1 6.99 3.59 -6.95
N THR A 2 7.00 2.82 -8.03
CA THR A 2 7.73 3.15 -9.27
C THR A 2 6.89 3.99 -10.24
N ALA A 3 5.56 3.81 -10.24
CA ALA A 3 4.65 4.51 -11.13
C ALA A 3 3.37 4.95 -10.42
N GLY A 4 2.90 6.16 -10.70
CA GLY A 4 1.64 6.68 -10.15
C GLY A 4 1.65 6.91 -8.63
N ILE A 5 0.46 7.22 -8.11
CA ILE A 5 0.19 7.42 -6.69
C ILE A 5 -0.34 6.09 -6.13
N HIS A 6 0.39 5.50 -5.19
CA HIS A 6 0.00 4.28 -4.49
C HIS A 6 -0.58 4.62 -3.12
N ARG A 7 -1.63 3.89 -2.74
CA ARG A 7 -2.15 3.90 -1.37
C ARG A 7 -1.48 2.79 -0.58
N PHE A 8 -0.83 3.15 0.51
CA PHE A 8 -0.36 2.19 1.51
C PHE A 8 -1.36 2.18 2.65
N VAL A 9 -1.95 1.00 2.90
CA VAL A 9 -3.04 0.83 3.86
C VAL A 9 -2.55 0.01 5.04
N PHE A 10 -2.71 0.56 6.25
CA PHE A 10 -2.57 -0.18 7.50
C PHE A 10 -3.95 -0.57 7.99
N VAL A 11 -4.13 -1.85 8.31
CA VAL A 11 -5.40 -2.39 8.81
C VAL A 11 -5.11 -3.15 10.10
N LEU A 12 -5.82 -2.80 11.17
CA LEU A 12 -5.70 -3.45 12.47
C LEU A 12 -6.92 -4.34 12.71
N PHE A 13 -6.66 -5.58 13.10
CA PHE A 13 -7.68 -6.55 13.48
C PHE A 13 -7.52 -6.93 14.95
N ARG A 14 -8.64 -7.20 15.61
CA ARG A 14 -8.64 -7.73 16.97
C ARG A 14 -8.56 -9.26 16.93
N GLN A 15 -7.53 -9.82 17.53
CA GLN A 15 -7.48 -11.25 17.83
C GLN A 15 -8.27 -11.51 19.11
N THR A 16 -9.38 -12.23 19.02
CA THR A 16 -10.24 -12.57 20.18
C THR A 16 -9.56 -13.60 21.09
N VAL A 17 -8.75 -14.48 20.51
CA VAL A 17 -7.93 -15.49 21.19
C VAL A 17 -6.49 -15.40 20.70
N ARG A 18 -5.55 -15.75 21.58
CA ARG A 18 -4.14 -15.91 21.20
C ARG A 18 -4.03 -17.14 20.30
N GLN A 19 -3.81 -16.90 19.02
CA GLN A 19 -3.64 -17.94 17.99
C GLN A 19 -2.44 -17.61 17.12
N THR A 20 -1.84 -18.64 16.54
CA THR A 20 -0.75 -18.48 15.58
C THR A 20 -1.33 -18.00 14.25
N ILE A 21 -0.87 -16.84 13.79
CA ILE A 21 -1.20 -16.29 12.47
C ILE A 21 0.06 -16.38 11.61
N TYR A 22 -0.02 -17.07 10.48
CA TYR A 22 1.09 -17.20 9.54
C TYR A 22 1.01 -16.14 8.46
N ALA A 23 2.19 -15.65 8.06
CA ALA A 23 2.33 -14.80 6.89
C ALA A 23 2.00 -15.59 5.62
N PRO A 24 1.41 -14.96 4.59
CA PRO A 24 1.21 -15.60 3.30
C PRO A 24 2.58 -15.92 2.66
N GLY A 25 2.64 -17.01 1.88
CA GLY A 25 3.86 -17.42 1.18
C GLY A 25 4.32 -16.46 0.08
N TRP A 26 3.44 -15.53 -0.34
CA TRP A 26 3.71 -14.52 -1.35
C TRP A 26 3.05 -13.18 -0.99
N ARG A 27 3.62 -12.09 -1.50
CA ARG A 27 3.15 -10.72 -1.21
C ARG A 27 2.19 -10.18 -2.28
N GLN A 28 2.39 -10.58 -3.53
CA GLN A 28 1.54 -10.19 -4.65
C GLN A 28 0.13 -10.78 -4.50
N ASN A 29 -0.89 -10.05 -4.98
CA ASN A 29 -2.28 -10.49 -4.94
C ASN A 29 -2.80 -10.84 -3.53
N PHE A 30 -2.20 -10.28 -2.48
CA PHE A 30 -2.71 -10.44 -1.12
C PHE A 30 -4.10 -9.78 -0.97
N ASN A 31 -5.05 -10.51 -0.42
CA ASN A 31 -6.39 -10.03 -0.13
C ASN A 31 -6.62 -9.98 1.38
N THR A 32 -6.80 -8.77 1.92
CA THR A 32 -7.01 -8.53 3.35
C THR A 32 -8.33 -9.13 3.87
N ARG A 33 -9.38 -9.19 3.04
CA ARG A 33 -10.68 -9.77 3.44
C ARG A 33 -10.58 -11.28 3.60
N ASP A 34 -9.95 -11.95 2.64
CA ASP A 34 -9.76 -13.41 2.68
C ASP A 34 -8.86 -13.78 3.87
N PHE A 35 -7.80 -13.00 4.13
CA PHE A 35 -6.95 -13.18 5.31
C PHE A 35 -7.74 -13.05 6.61
N ALA A 36 -8.60 -12.05 6.74
CA ALA A 36 -9.44 -11.87 7.92
C ALA A 36 -10.45 -13.02 8.09
N ALA A 37 -10.99 -13.56 7.00
CA ALA A 37 -11.90 -14.70 7.03
C ALA A 37 -11.19 -15.98 7.48
N VAL A 38 -10.02 -16.31 6.92
CA VAL A 38 -9.25 -17.51 7.27
C VAL A 38 -8.89 -17.57 8.75
N TYR A 39 -8.53 -16.44 9.36
CA TYR A 39 -8.13 -16.36 10.76
C TYR A 39 -9.27 -15.92 11.71
N ASN A 40 -10.51 -15.85 11.22
CA ASN A 40 -11.69 -15.44 11.99
C ASN A 40 -11.51 -14.10 12.73
N LEU A 41 -10.89 -13.13 12.06
CA LEU A 41 -10.56 -11.81 12.63
C LEU A 41 -11.74 -10.82 12.61
N GLY A 42 -12.79 -11.14 11.86
CA GLY A 42 -13.96 -10.27 11.71
C GLY A 42 -13.64 -8.97 10.97
N SER A 43 -14.34 -7.89 11.34
CA SER A 43 -14.13 -6.57 10.76
C SER A 43 -12.90 -5.87 11.36
N PRO A 44 -12.19 -5.02 10.59
CA PRO A 44 -11.08 -4.26 11.13
C PRO A 44 -11.55 -3.29 12.22
N VAL A 45 -10.74 -3.15 13.27
CA VAL A 45 -11.03 -2.23 14.39
C VAL A 45 -10.45 -0.83 14.15
N ALA A 46 -9.45 -0.73 13.28
CA ALA A 46 -8.94 0.54 12.78
C ALA A 46 -8.32 0.34 11.39
N ALA A 47 -8.37 1.39 10.57
CA ALA A 47 -7.67 1.42 9.29
C ALA A 47 -7.20 2.85 9.02
N MET A 48 -6.01 2.98 8.44
CA MET A 48 -5.52 4.24 7.90
C MET A 48 -4.80 3.98 6.59
N TYR A 49 -4.72 5.00 5.75
CA TYR A 49 -3.89 4.95 4.56
C TYR A 49 -3.17 6.26 4.35
N PHE A 50 -2.06 6.18 3.64
CA PHE A 50 -1.38 7.34 3.09
C PHE A 50 -1.09 7.12 1.62
N ASN A 51 -1.02 8.22 0.88
CA ASN A 51 -0.61 8.22 -0.50
C ASN A 51 0.91 8.34 -0.57
N CYS A 52 1.52 7.60 -1.49
CA CYS A 52 2.95 7.61 -1.73
C CYS A 52 3.21 7.53 -3.23
N GLN A 53 4.18 8.30 -3.72
CA GLN A 53 4.66 8.26 -5.10
C GLN A 53 6.18 8.34 -5.09
N ARG A 54 6.82 7.99 -6.21
CA ARG A 54 8.26 8.18 -6.37
C ARG A 54 8.62 9.66 -6.21
N GLU A 55 9.71 9.96 -5.50
CA GLU A 55 10.26 11.31 -5.45
C GLU A 55 10.59 11.80 -6.87
N GLY A 56 10.18 13.03 -7.22
CA GLY A 56 10.25 13.54 -8.59
C GLY A 56 9.15 13.05 -9.54
N GLY A 57 8.16 12.28 -9.05
CA GLY A 57 7.04 11.77 -9.83
C GLY A 57 7.42 10.65 -10.81
N CYS A 58 6.47 10.19 -11.61
CA CYS A 58 6.68 9.15 -12.64
C CYS A 58 6.95 9.72 -14.04
N GLY A 59 6.91 11.05 -14.21
CA GLY A 59 7.22 11.73 -15.47
C GLY A 59 8.62 12.32 -15.47
N GLY A 60 9.56 11.69 -16.17
CA GLY A 60 10.84 12.29 -16.48
C GLY A 60 10.69 13.44 -17.49
N ARG A 61 11.31 14.58 -17.16
CA ARG A 61 11.53 15.80 -17.98
C ARG A 61 10.30 16.69 -18.22
N ARG A 62 10.18 17.75 -17.40
CA ARG A 62 9.68 19.04 -17.93
C ARG A 62 10.71 19.50 -18.96
N TYR A 63 10.37 19.43 -20.25
CA TYR A 63 11.05 20.25 -21.24
C TYR A 63 10.81 21.71 -20.83
N ARG A 64 11.86 22.43 -20.43
CA ARG A 64 11.82 23.89 -20.36
C ARG A 64 12.34 24.42 -21.69
N PRO A 65 11.48 24.86 -22.63
CA PRO A 65 11.96 25.63 -23.75
C PRO A 65 12.30 27.02 -23.22
N GLY A 66 13.59 27.31 -23.01
CA GLY A 66 13.99 28.65 -22.56
C GLY A 66 15.41 28.74 -22.02
N SER A 67 16.42 28.47 -22.85
CA SER A 67 17.80 28.98 -22.64
C SER A 67 18.67 28.69 -23.86
N ALA A 68 18.39 29.33 -24.99
CA ALA A 68 19.31 29.35 -26.14
C ALA A 68 19.13 30.62 -26.96
N TRP A 69 19.44 31.78 -26.36
CA TRP A 69 19.91 32.97 -27.06
C TRP A 69 20.85 33.72 -26.11
N SER A 70 22.15 33.48 -26.29
CA SER A 70 23.26 34.36 -25.96
C SER A 70 24.35 34.07 -26.97
#